data_AF-A0A1V5XNJ3-F1
#
_entry.id   AF-A0A1V5XNJ3-F1
#
_cell.length_a   1.000
_cell.length_b   1.000
_cell.length_c   1.000
_cell.angle_alpha   90.00
_cell.angle_beta   90.00
_cell.angle_gamma   90.00
#
_symmetry.space_group_name_H-M   'P 1'
#
loop_
_entity.id
_entity.type
_entity.pdbx_description
1 polymer ?
#
loop_
_entity_poly.entity_id
_entity_poly.type
_entity_poly.pdbx_seq_one_letter_code
_entity_poly.pdbx_strand_id
1 'polypeptide(L)'
;MERLFRLADEAHLNHPERSDRYVQIARSISTRTRVRMPSALKHLFCRHCGSYLAPEKVRIRLRQGVITATCLYCGKQSRRPYRPVRAEQ
;
A
#
# COMPACT_ATOMS: atom_id res chain seq x y z
N MET A 1 -8.88 10.51 5.11
CA MET A 1 -8.55 9.37 4.22
C MET A 1 -8.62 8.02 4.93
N GLU A 2 -8.39 7.96 6.25
CA GLU A 2 -8.39 6.70 7.01
C GLU A 2 -9.70 5.92 6.97
N ARG A 3 -10.86 6.61 6.92
CA ARG A 3 -12.17 5.92 6.86
C ARG A 3 -12.32 5.03 5.63
N LEU A 4 -11.82 5.45 4.47
CA LEU A 4 -11.86 4.65 3.23
C LEU A 4 -10.97 3.41 3.34
N PHE A 5 -9.80 3.53 3.97
CA PHE A 5 -8.90 2.40 4.19
C PHE A 5 -9.46 1.39 5.20
N ARG A 6 -10.20 1.85 6.21
CA ARG A 6 -10.91 0.96 7.14
C ARG A 6 -12.00 0.15 6.44
N LEU A 7 -12.80 0.80 5.59
CA LEU A 7 -13.81 0.10 4.77
C LEU A 7 -13.18 -0.86 3.76
N ALA A 8 -12.00 -0.52 3.22
CA ALA A 8 -11.25 -1.43 2.36
C ALA A 8 -10.77 -2.67 3.13
N ASP A 9 -10.34 -2.50 4.39
CA ASP A 9 -9.95 -3.59 5.28
C ASP A 9 -11.15 -4.44 5.73
N GLU A 10 -12.33 -3.88 5.93
CA GLU A 10 -13.53 -4.70 6.22
C GLU A 10 -14.00 -5.48 4.97
N ALA A 11 -13.85 -4.89 3.78
CA ALA A 11 -14.34 -5.47 2.54
C ALA A 11 -13.36 -6.47 1.86
N HIS A 12 -12.07 -6.49 2.22
CA HIS A 12 -11.07 -7.21 1.41
C HIS A 12 -11.26 -8.73 1.40
N LEU A 13 -11.84 -9.29 2.45
CA LEU A 13 -12.12 -10.73 2.59
C LEU A 13 -13.31 -11.16 1.73
N ASN A 14 -14.38 -10.37 1.73
CA ASN A 14 -15.65 -10.76 1.09
C ASN A 14 -15.80 -10.20 -0.34
N HIS A 15 -15.25 -9.01 -0.59
CA HIS A 15 -15.43 -8.27 -1.83
C HIS A 15 -14.15 -7.53 -2.24
N PRO A 16 -13.18 -8.24 -2.85
CA PRO A 16 -11.88 -7.66 -3.18
C PRO A 16 -11.97 -6.48 -4.17
N GLU A 17 -12.95 -6.49 -5.08
CA GLU A 17 -13.19 -5.40 -6.02
C GLU A 17 -13.61 -4.09 -5.33
N ARG A 18 -14.36 -4.19 -4.23
CA ARG A 18 -14.80 -3.01 -3.45
C ARG A 18 -13.63 -2.37 -2.73
N SER A 19 -12.75 -3.17 -2.16
CA SER A 19 -11.51 -2.70 -1.52
C SER A 19 -10.63 -1.93 -2.50
N ASP A 20 -10.45 -2.47 -3.71
CA ASP A 20 -9.68 -1.80 -4.77
C ASP A 20 -10.32 -0.46 -5.15
N ARG A 21 -11.65 -0.41 -5.26
CA ARG A 21 -12.38 0.83 -5.56
C ARG A 21 -12.22 1.88 -4.45
N TYR A 22 -12.25 1.50 -3.17
CA TYR A 22 -12.03 2.44 -2.07
C TYR A 22 -10.63 3.06 -2.09
N VAL A 23 -9.61 2.26 -2.41
CA VAL A 23 -8.23 2.74 -2.58
C VAL A 23 -8.13 3.72 -3.75
N GLN A 24 -8.75 3.40 -4.88
CA GLN A 24 -8.77 4.30 -6.04
C GLN A 24 -9.44 5.64 -5.71
N ILE A 25 -10.55 5.63 -4.96
CA ILE A 25 -11.20 6.86 -4.48
C ILE A 25 -10.26 7.65 -3.56
N ALA A 26 -9.61 6.99 -2.60
CA ALA A 26 -8.64 7.64 -1.72
C ALA A 26 -7.48 8.28 -2.51
N ARG A 27 -7.02 7.62 -3.57
CA ARG A 27 -6.01 8.16 -4.50
C ARG A 27 -6.52 9.37 -5.27
N SER A 28 -7.71 9.30 -5.85
CA SER A 28 -8.32 10.42 -6.56
C SER A 28 -8.52 11.65 -5.66
N ILE A 29 -8.95 11.43 -4.41
CA ILE A 29 -9.07 12.51 -3.43
C ILE A 29 -7.70 13.13 -3.15
N SER A 30 -6.68 12.32 -2.85
CA SER A 30 -5.31 12.82 -2.59
C SER A 30 -4.74 13.63 -3.75
N THR A 31 -4.93 13.17 -4.99
CA THR A 31 -4.48 13.89 -6.19
C THR A 31 -5.24 15.20 -6.36
N ARG A 32 -6.57 15.17 -6.20
CA ARG A 32 -7.43 16.36 -6.36
C ARG A 32 -7.15 17.43 -5.31
N THR A 33 -6.98 17.03 -4.05
CA THR A 33 -6.69 17.96 -2.95
C THR A 33 -5.21 18.29 -2.80
N ARG A 34 -4.33 17.64 -3.58
CA ARG A 34 -2.87 17.71 -3.48
C ARG A 34 -2.33 17.40 -2.07
N VAL A 35 -3.10 16.67 -1.27
CA VAL A 35 -2.68 16.26 0.08
C VAL A 35 -1.79 15.03 -0.02
N ARG A 36 -0.60 15.13 0.58
CA ARG A 36 0.34 14.00 0.64
C ARG A 36 -0.26 12.89 1.50
N MET A 37 -0.45 11.71 0.92
CA MET A 37 -0.86 10.54 1.73
C MET A 37 0.21 10.22 2.79
N PRO A 38 -0.22 9.93 4.03
CA PRO A 38 0.64 9.36 5.06
C PRO A 38 1.39 8.12 4.56
N SER A 39 2.61 7.92 5.06
CA SER A 39 3.46 6.76 4.72
C SER A 39 2.74 5.43 5.00
N ALA A 40 2.05 5.31 6.14
CA ALA A 40 1.28 4.13 6.51
C ALA A 40 0.27 3.72 5.41
N LEU A 41 -0.52 4.68 4.90
CA LEU A 41 -1.52 4.40 3.87
C LEU A 41 -0.88 4.05 2.51
N LYS A 42 0.29 4.62 2.18
CA LYS A 42 1.04 4.29 0.96
C LYS A 42 1.55 2.84 0.91
N HIS A 43 1.54 2.13 2.04
CA HIS A 43 1.97 0.73 2.11
C HIS A 43 0.81 -0.25 1.95
N LEU A 44 -0.42 0.21 2.14
CA LEU A 44 -1.64 -0.61 2.09
C LEU A 44 -2.18 -0.79 0.67
N PHE A 45 -1.56 -0.19 -0.35
CA PHE A 45 -1.97 -0.39 -1.73
C PHE A 45 -0.80 -0.39 -2.72
N CYS A 46 -1.02 -1.06 -3.85
CA CYS A 46 -0.06 -1.08 -4.94
C CYS A 46 -0.18 0.19 -5.79
N ARG A 47 0.93 0.92 -5.96
CA ARG A 47 0.94 2.15 -6.78
C ARG A 47 0.69 1.91 -8.27
N HIS A 48 0.96 0.69 -8.75
CA HIS A 48 0.83 0.32 -10.16
C HIS A 48 -0.61 -0.08 -10.51
N CYS A 49 -1.12 -1.16 -9.92
CA CYS A 49 -2.48 -1.65 -10.21
C CYS A 49 -3.57 -0.95 -9.40
N GLY A 50 -3.23 -0.24 -8.32
CA GLY A 50 -4.22 0.38 -7.44
C GLY A 50 -4.93 -0.59 -6.50
N SER A 51 -4.54 -1.87 -6.50
CA SER A 51 -5.15 -2.89 -5.65
C SER A 51 -4.77 -2.74 -4.18
N TYR A 52 -5.70 -3.10 -3.30
CA TYR A 52 -5.47 -3.16 -1.86
C TYR A 52 -4.51 -4.32 -1.51
N LEU A 53 -3.44 -3.99 -0.81
CA LEU A 53 -2.40 -4.95 -0.38
C LEU A 53 -2.79 -5.53 0.98
N ALA A 54 -3.75 -6.45 0.96
CA ALA A 54 -4.00 -7.34 2.09
C ALA A 54 -2.79 -8.25 2.36
N PRO A 55 -2.57 -8.73 3.60
CA PRO A 55 -1.48 -9.63 3.95
C PRO A 55 -1.41 -10.88 3.07
N GLU A 56 -2.55 -11.40 2.63
CA GLU A 56 -2.66 -12.57 1.74
C GLU A 56 -2.21 -12.28 0.30
N LYS A 57 -2.32 -11.01 -0.14
CA LYS A 57 -2.07 -10.54 -1.51
C LYS A 57 -0.69 -9.93 -1.69
N VAL A 58 0.11 -9.90 -0.62
CA VAL A 58 1.43 -9.29 -0.61
C VAL A 58 2.46 -10.27 -0.07
N ARG A 59 3.57 -10.41 -0.80
CA ARG A 59 4.74 -11.14 -0.31
C ARG A 59 5.76 -10.15 0.22
N ILE A 60 5.95 -10.14 1.54
CA ILE A 60 6.94 -9.30 2.20
C ILE A 60 8.22 -10.10 2.41
N ARG A 61 9.35 -9.56 1.91
CA ARG A 61 10.69 -10.10 2.15
C ARG A 61 11.54 -9.06 2.86
N LEU A 62 12.18 -9.46 3.94
CA LEU A 62 13.14 -8.65 4.69
C LEU A 62 14.54 -9.09 4.28
N ARG A 63 15.34 -8.20 3.68
CA ARG A 63 16.76 -8.46 3.38
C ARG A 63 17.58 -7.22 3.65
N GLN A 64 18.72 -7.38 4.34
CA GLN A 64 19.74 -6.33 4.53
C GLN A 64 19.17 -4.96 4.95
N GLY A 65 18.21 -4.92 5.89
CA GLY A 65 17.61 -3.65 6.34
C GLY A 65 16.49 -3.08 5.44
N VAL A 66 16.14 -3.78 4.35
CA VAL A 66 15.14 -3.34 3.36
C VAL A 66 13.95 -4.30 3.36
N ILE A 67 12.75 -3.71 3.41
CA ILE A 67 11.47 -4.38 3.19
C ILE A 67 11.16 -4.34 1.71
N THR A 68 11.09 -5.51 1.08
CA THR A 68 10.59 -5.68 -0.28
C THR A 68 9.18 -6.25 -0.22
N ALA A 69 8.18 -5.41 -0.50
CA ALA A 69 6.80 -5.83 -0.64
C ALA A 69 6.49 -6.12 -2.12
N THR A 70 6.13 -7.36 -2.44
CA THR A 70 5.77 -7.78 -3.80
C THR A 70 4.27 -7.93 -3.90
N CYS A 71 3.64 -7.24 -4.83
CA CYS A 71 2.22 -7.40 -5.12
C CYS A 71 2.01 -8.71 -5.89
N LEU A 72 1.14 -9.58 -5.40
CA LEU A 72 0.85 -10.86 -6.06
C LEU A 72 -0.09 -10.72 -7.28
N TYR A 73 -0.78 -9.59 -7.44
CA TYR A 73 -1.63 -9.32 -8.60
C TYR A 73 -0.84 -8.89 -9.84
N CYS A 74 0.07 -7.92 -9.70
CA CYS A 74 0.82 -7.35 -10.84
C CYS A 74 2.31 -7.73 -10.84
N GLY A 75 2.79 -8.43 -9.81
CA GLY A 75 4.20 -8.80 -9.66
C GLY A 75 5.15 -7.65 -9.30
N LYS A 76 4.66 -6.40 -9.20
CA LYS A 76 5.55 -5.27 -8.92
C LYS A 76 6.03 -5.28 -7.46
N GLN A 77 7.32 -4.94 -7.31
CA GLN A 77 8.00 -4.85 -6.02
C GLN A 77 8.14 -3.39 -5.58
N SER A 78 7.81 -3.12 -4.33
CA SER A 78 8.09 -1.86 -3.64
C SER A 78 9.14 -2.11 -2.57
N ARG A 79 10.25 -1.37 -2.64
CA ARG A 79 11.36 -1.48 -1.67
C ARG A 79 11.36 -0.26 -0.76
N ARG A 80 11.51 -0.49 0.55
CA ARG A 80 11.66 0.58 1.53
C ARG A 80 12.62 0.16 2.64
N PRO A 81 13.57 0.99 3.05
CA PRO A 81 14.38 0.72 4.22
C PRO A 81 13.49 0.74 5.48
N TYR A 82 13.68 -0.21 6.40
CA TYR A 82 13.02 -0.17 7.72
C TYR A 82 13.94 0.36 8.81
N ARG A 83 15.25 0.25 8.60
CA ARG A 83 16.26 0.93 9.41
C ARG A 83 16.59 2.23 8.67
N PRO A 84 16.69 3.39 9.34
CA PRO A 84 17.42 4.50 8.74
C PRO A 84 18.77 3.93 8.32
N VAL A 85 19.12 4.07 7.05
CA VAL A 85 20.51 3.83 6.63
C VAL A 85 21.32 4.68 7.59
N ARG A 86 22.18 4.06 8.40
CA ARG A 86 23.07 4.84 9.26
C ARG A 86 23.76 5.80 8.30
N ALA A 87 23.50 7.09 8.48
CA ALA A 87 24.32 8.13 7.88
C ALA A 87 25.66 8.01 8.59
N GLU A 88 26.46 7.04 8.18
CA GLU A 88 27.88 7.00 8.52
C GLU A 88 28.56 7.98 7.56
N GLN A 89 28.73 9.18 8.12
CA GLN A 89 29.74 10.23 7.91
C GLN A 89 30.04 10.66 6.46
#